data_AF-A0A2M6V6Z3-F1
#
_entry.id   AF-A0A2M6V6Z3-F1
#
_cell.length_a   1.000
_cell.length_b   1.000
_cell.length_c   1.000
_cell.angle_alpha   90.00
_cell.angle_beta   90.00
_cell.angle_gamma   90.00
#
_symmetry.space_group_name_H-M   'P 1'
#
loop_
_entity.id
_entity.type
_entity.pdbx_description
1 polymer ?
#
loop_
_entity_poly.entity_id
_entity_poly.type
_entity_poly.pdbx_seq_one_letter_code
_entity_poly.pdbx_strand_id
1 'polypeptide(L)'
;MRTNIEIDDDLMAAAMAAGGFKTKKEAVEEGLRLLKRKKAYAALLAARGTLFWDDSDEAWAKAREERQLAETVQEHVAAYEVKPTVMGRKSRAAAATRLPAKGKSA
;
A
#
# COMPACT_ATOMS: atom_id res chain seq x y z
N MET A 1 7.64 -9.26 29.93
CA MET A 1 8.12 -9.27 31.33
C MET A 1 7.62 -10.54 32.00
N ARG A 2 8.41 -11.21 32.83
CA ARG A 2 7.95 -12.38 33.59
C ARG A 2 7.40 -11.90 34.94
N THR A 3 6.20 -12.34 35.28
CA THR A 3 5.51 -11.93 36.50
C THR A 3 4.79 -13.15 37.07
N ASN A 4 4.81 -13.29 38.39
CA ASN A 4 4.07 -14.33 39.09
C ASN A 4 2.75 -13.72 39.58
N ILE A 5 1.63 -14.31 39.19
CA ILE A 5 0.27 -13.86 39.52
C ILE A 5 -0.57 -15.08 39.87
N GLU A 6 -1.48 -14.93 40.83
CA GLU A 6 -2.50 -15.93 41.14
C GLU A 6 -3.68 -15.76 40.19
N ILE A 7 -4.11 -16.86 39.56
CA ILE A 7 -5.23 -16.89 38.60
C ILE A 7 -6.10 -18.09 38.97
N ASP A 8 -7.41 -17.91 38.89
CA ASP A 8 -8.40 -18.98 39.02
C ASP A 8 -8.17 -20.07 37.95
N ASP A 9 -8.13 -21.33 38.38
CA ASP A 9 -7.85 -22.48 37.50
C ASP A 9 -9.00 -22.78 36.54
N ASP A 10 -10.26 -22.57 36.96
CA ASP A 10 -11.44 -22.76 36.11
C ASP A 10 -11.46 -21.71 35.00
N LEU A 11 -11.09 -20.47 35.34
CA LEU A 11 -10.95 -19.39 34.35
C LEU A 11 -9.87 -19.72 33.32
N MET A 12 -8.71 -20.21 33.77
CA MET A 12 -7.62 -20.59 32.86
C MET A 12 -8.03 -21.75 31.95
N ALA A 13 -8.70 -22.76 32.51
CA ALA A 13 -9.20 -23.91 31.75
C ALA A 13 -10.22 -23.46 30.67
N ALA A 14 -11.17 -22.59 31.04
CA ALA A 14 -12.14 -22.03 30.11
C ALA A 14 -11.46 -21.22 28.98
N ALA A 15 -10.47 -20.39 29.32
CA ALA A 15 -9.72 -19.61 28.34
C ALA A 15 -8.91 -20.50 27.37
N MET A 16 -8.25 -21.54 27.90
CA MET A 16 -7.51 -22.51 27.08
C MET A 16 -8.43 -23.30 26.17
N ALA A 17 -9.60 -23.74 26.67
CA ALA A 17 -10.59 -24.47 25.87
C ALA A 17 -11.22 -23.59 24.78
N ALA A 18 -11.57 -22.34 25.10
CA ALA A 18 -12.17 -21.41 24.13
C ALA A 18 -11.20 -20.98 23.03
N GLY A 19 -9.92 -20.79 23.36
CA GLY A 19 -8.90 -20.35 22.41
C GLY A 19 -8.07 -21.46 21.77
N GLY A 20 -8.25 -22.73 22.17
CA GLY A 20 -7.47 -23.85 21.67
C GLY A 20 -5.97 -23.76 21.97
N PHE A 21 -5.60 -23.13 23.09
CA PHE A 21 -4.21 -22.85 23.43
C PHE A 21 -3.50 -24.06 24.03
N LYS A 22 -2.23 -24.26 23.68
CA LYS A 22 -1.42 -25.37 24.19
C LYS A 22 -0.78 -25.06 25.53
N THR A 23 -0.55 -23.77 25.81
CA THR A 23 0.14 -23.33 27.03
C THR A 23 -0.63 -22.23 27.76
N LYS A 24 -0.49 -22.18 29.10
CA LYS A 24 -1.06 -21.10 29.92
C LYS A 24 -0.53 -19.72 29.50
N LYS A 25 0.73 -19.64 29.07
CA LYS A 25 1.35 -18.39 28.60
C LYS A 25 0.64 -17.84 27.35
N GLU A 26 0.41 -18.67 26.34
CA GLU A 26 -0.28 -18.26 25.11
C GLU A 26 -1.69 -17.74 25.41
N ALA A 27 -2.44 -18.45 26.27
CA ALA A 27 -3.78 -18.01 26.67
C ALA A 27 -3.77 -16.62 27.32
N VAL A 28 -2.80 -16.35 28.19
CA VAL A 28 -2.66 -15.04 28.85
C VAL A 28 -2.25 -13.95 27.85
N GLU A 29 -1.28 -14.21 26.97
CA GLU A 29 -0.84 -13.23 25.97
C GLU A 29 -1.96 -12.87 24.99
N GLU A 30 -2.70 -13.87 24.49
CA GLU A 30 -3.84 -13.64 23.60
C GLU A 30 -5.00 -12.96 24.32
N GLY A 31 -5.27 -13.30 25.59
CA GLY A 31 -6.25 -12.59 26.41
C GLY A 31 -5.92 -11.10 26.56
N LEU A 32 -4.65 -10.76 26.81
CA LEU A 32 -4.20 -9.38 26.90
C LEU A 32 -4.27 -8.65 25.55
N ARG A 33 -3.91 -9.32 24.45
CA ARG A 33 -4.07 -8.77 23.09
C ARG A 33 -5.53 -8.49 22.77
N LEU A 34 -6.44 -9.38 23.15
CA LEU A 34 -7.87 -9.20 22.96
C LEU A 34 -8.39 -7.99 23.74
N LEU A 35 -7.98 -7.82 25.00
CA LEU A 35 -8.36 -6.65 25.81
C LEU A 35 -7.88 -5.34 25.18
N LYS A 36 -6.67 -5.30 24.63
CA LYS A 36 -6.17 -4.13 23.89
C LYS A 36 -7.08 -3.81 22.70
N ARG A 37 -7.47 -4.82 21.92
CA ARG A 37 -8.35 -4.65 20.75
C ARG A 37 -9.78 -4.25 21.12
N LYS A 38 -10.30 -4.74 22.24
CA LYS A 38 -11.68 -4.48 22.70
C LYS A 38 -12.00 -2.99 22.83
N LYS A 39 -11.04 -2.17 23.27
CA LYS A 39 -11.23 -0.70 23.33
C LYS A 39 -11.41 -0.08 21.95
N ALA A 40 -10.64 -0.53 20.95
CA ALA A 40 -10.79 -0.07 19.58
C ALA A 40 -12.17 -0.45 19.03
N TYR A 41 -12.62 -1.69 19.26
CA TYR A 41 -13.96 -2.12 18.84
C TYR A 41 -15.08 -1.33 19.52
N ALA A 42 -14.93 -0.98 20.80
CA ALA A 42 -15.90 -0.13 21.48
C ALA A 42 -15.96 1.28 20.88
N ALA A 43 -14.82 1.86 20.51
CA ALA A 43 -14.77 3.17 19.85
C ALA A 43 -15.42 3.11 18.45
N LEU A 44 -15.13 2.06 17.67
CA LEU A 44 -15.78 1.81 16.38
C LEU A 44 -17.31 1.67 16.53
N LEU A 45 -17.76 0.94 17.54
CA LEU A 45 -19.19 0.79 17.82
C LEU A 45 -19.84 2.11 18.24
N ALA A 46 -19.15 2.94 19.01
CA ALA A 46 -19.63 4.27 19.38
C ALA A 46 -19.70 5.23 18.18
N ALA A 47 -18.80 5.08 17.20
CA ALA A 47 -18.82 5.84 15.95
C ALA A 47 -19.92 5.38 14.97
N ARG A 48 -20.66 4.30 15.30
CA ARG A 48 -21.76 3.81 14.46
C ARG A 48 -22.85 4.88 14.36
N GLY A 49 -23.15 5.30 13.14
CA GLY A 49 -24.21 6.28 12.85
C GLY A 49 -23.80 7.73 13.04
N THR A 50 -22.61 8.03 13.58
CA THR A 50 -22.07 9.39 13.64
C THR A 50 -21.13 9.69 12.48
N LEU A 51 -20.63 8.67 11.79
CA LEU A 51 -19.71 8.85 10.68
C LEU A 51 -20.47 9.30 9.43
N PHE A 52 -20.08 10.45 8.88
CA PHE A 52 -20.52 10.91 7.58
C PHE A 52 -19.67 10.24 6.50
N TRP A 53 -20.32 9.51 5.60
CA TRP A 53 -19.69 8.91 4.43
C TRP A 53 -20.10 9.74 3.21
N ASP A 54 -19.12 10.21 2.45
CA ASP A 54 -19.35 10.90 1.17
C ASP A 54 -18.95 9.98 0.03
N ASP A 55 -19.93 9.53 -0.75
CA ASP A 55 -19.74 8.62 -1.89
C ASP A 55 -19.62 9.37 -3.23
N SER A 56 -19.43 10.69 -3.22
CA SER A 56 -19.22 11.46 -4.45
C SER A 56 -17.85 11.17 -5.10
N ASP A 57 -17.82 11.18 -6.44
CA ASP A 57 -16.57 10.98 -7.20
C ASP A 57 -15.49 12.01 -6.84
N GLU A 58 -15.90 13.23 -6.47
CA GLU A 58 -15.01 14.31 -6.02
C GLU A 58 -14.33 13.99 -4.68
N ALA A 59 -15.08 13.45 -3.71
CA ALA A 59 -14.53 13.02 -2.42
C ALA A 59 -13.52 11.87 -2.62
N TRP A 60 -13.85 10.91 -3.48
CA TRP A 60 -12.95 9.82 -3.83
C TRP A 60 -11.69 10.29 -4.58
N ALA A 61 -11.80 11.32 -5.43
CA ALA A 61 -10.63 11.91 -6.10
C ALA A 61 -9.67 12.56 -5.10
N LYS A 62 -10.18 13.38 -4.17
CA LYS A 62 -9.37 14.04 -3.12
C LYS A 62 -8.67 13.02 -2.21
N ALA A 63 -9.38 11.99 -1.76
CA ALA A 63 -8.80 10.94 -0.92
C ALA A 63 -7.66 10.18 -1.64
N ARG A 64 -7.75 9.98 -2.96
CA ARG A 64 -6.67 9.37 -3.76
C ARG A 64 -5.47 10.29 -3.89
N GLU A 65 -5.67 11.58 -4.10
CA GLU A 65 -4.61 12.58 -4.19
C GLU A 65 -3.85 12.71 -2.86
N GLU A 66 -4.56 12.78 -1.73
CA GLU A 66 -3.97 12.82 -0.39
C GLU A 66 -3.11 11.58 -0.11
N ARG A 67 -3.59 10.40 -0.54
CA ARG A 67 -2.83 9.15 -0.41
C ARG A 67 -1.57 9.15 -1.27
N GLN A 68 -1.64 9.67 -2.50
CA GLN A 68 -0.46 9.82 -3.37
C GLN A 68 0.54 10.83 -2.79
N LEU A 69 0.07 11.92 -2.21
CA LEU A 69 0.91 12.88 -1.49
C LEU A 69 1.59 12.25 -0.28
N ALA A 70 0.88 11.45 0.51
CA ALA A 70 1.47 10.74 1.64
C ALA A 70 2.54 9.72 1.21
N GLU A 71 2.30 9.00 0.11
CA GLU A 71 3.25 8.03 -0.45
C GLU A 71 4.49 8.74 -1.06
N THR A 72 4.32 9.85 -1.76
CA THR A 72 5.42 10.63 -2.35
C THR A 72 6.26 11.39 -1.32
N VAL A 73 5.66 11.85 -0.22
CA VAL A 73 6.39 12.46 0.91
C VAL A 73 7.24 11.42 1.66
N GLN A 74 6.86 10.14 1.60
CA GLN A 74 7.58 9.05 2.24
C GLN A 74 8.74 8.51 1.36
N GLU A 75 8.76 8.79 0.06
CA GLU A 75 9.92 8.51 -0.79
C GLU A 75 10.96 9.64 -0.68
N HIS A 76 12.18 9.30 -0.23
CA HIS A 76 13.35 10.15 -0.47
C HIS A 76 13.52 10.42 -1.97
N VAL A 77 13.57 11.70 -2.36
CA VAL A 77 13.79 12.14 -3.74
C VAL A 77 15.10 11.54 -4.26
N ALA A 78 15.02 10.56 -5.16
CA ALA A 78 16.18 10.00 -5.82
C ALA A 78 16.75 11.06 -6.79
N ALA A 79 17.83 11.74 -6.38
CA ALA A 79 18.54 12.69 -7.21
C ALA A 79 19.41 11.94 -8.24
N TYR A 80 18.84 11.54 -9.38
CA TYR A 80 19.64 11.16 -10.54
C TYR A 80 19.79 12.35 -11.49
N GLU A 81 20.99 12.91 -11.56
CA GLU A 81 21.37 13.90 -12.58
C GLU A 81 21.43 13.23 -13.96
N VAL A 82 20.50 13.60 -14.85
CA VAL A 82 20.56 13.19 -16.26
C VAL A 82 21.49 14.16 -17.00
N LYS A 83 22.69 13.71 -17.38
CA LYS A 83 23.55 14.45 -18.31
C LYS A 83 22.88 14.54 -19.69
N PRO A 84 22.66 15.74 -20.26
CA PRO A 84 22.05 15.85 -21.58
C PRO A 84 23.04 15.38 -22.65
N THR A 85 22.64 14.39 -23.45
CA THR A 85 23.37 14.02 -24.67
C THR A 85 22.99 15.01 -25.78
N VAL A 86 23.95 15.82 -26.22
CA VAL A 86 23.78 16.64 -27.42
C VAL A 86 24.06 15.74 -28.63
N MET A 87 23.04 15.46 -29.42
CA MET A 87 23.24 14.78 -30.71
C MET A 87 22.64 15.62 -31.84
N GLY A 88 23.50 16.43 -32.45
CA GLY A 88 23.19 17.12 -33.69
C GLY A 88 22.91 16.10 -34.80
N ARG A 89 21.72 16.18 -35.40
CA ARG A 89 21.43 15.50 -36.66
C ARG A 89 21.55 16.50 -37.80
N LYS A 90 22.59 16.35 -38.62
CA LYS A 90 22.67 17.00 -39.94
C LYS A 90 21.59 16.41 -40.83
N SER A 91 20.70 17.26 -41.35
CA SER A 91 19.73 16.92 -42.37
C SER A 91 20.44 16.64 -43.70
N ARG A 92 20.33 15.41 -44.24
CA ARG A 92 20.72 15.15 -45.64
C ARG A 92 19.48 15.24 -46.52
N ALA A 93 19.55 16.20 -47.44
CA ALA A 93 18.52 16.58 -48.39
C ALA A 93 18.15 15.45 -49.38
N ALA A 94 16.94 15.57 -49.89
CA ALA A 94 16.25 14.71 -50.85
C ALA A 94 17.08 14.40 -52.11
N ALA A 95 17.00 13.15 -52.56
CA ALA A 95 17.35 12.75 -53.92
C ALA A 95 16.15 12.01 -54.53
N ALA A 96 15.39 12.74 -55.36
CA ALA A 96 14.51 12.16 -56.35
C ALA A 96 15.35 11.62 -57.51
N THR A 97 14.97 10.48 -58.11
CA THR A 97 14.76 10.27 -59.56
C THR A 97 14.39 8.81 -59.84
N ARG A 98 13.66 8.62 -60.94
CA ARG A 98 12.68 7.59 -61.29
C ARG A 98 13.26 6.28 -61.84
N LEU A 99 12.41 5.25 -61.83
CA LEU A 99 12.52 3.90 -62.42
C LEU A 99 12.43 3.90 -63.99
N PRO A 100 12.63 2.76 -64.69
CA PRO A 100 13.57 2.59 -65.81
C PRO A 100 12.91 2.38 -67.19
N ALA A 101 13.69 2.44 -68.29
CA ALA A 101 13.34 1.75 -69.56
C ALA A 101 14.52 1.53 -70.52
N LYS A 102 14.44 0.38 -71.19
CA LYS A 102 15.26 -0.25 -72.25
C LYS A 102 15.46 0.60 -73.52
N GLY A 103 16.56 0.34 -74.24
CA GLY A 103 16.68 0.63 -75.69
C GLY A 103 18.06 0.35 -76.29
N LYS A 104 18.16 -0.66 -77.17
CA LYS A 104 19.22 -0.90 -78.20
C LYS A 104 19.34 0.35 -79.12
N SER A 105 20.38 0.66 -79.91
CA SER A 105 21.25 -0.13 -80.82
C SER A 105 22.14 0.86 -81.58
N ALA A 106 23.37 0.49 -81.93
CA ALA A 106 24.05 0.67 -83.23
C ALA A 106 25.49 0.14 -83.11
#